data_AF-A0A8H6BFW6-F1
#
_entry.id   AF-A0A8H6BFW6-F1
#
_cell.length_a   1.000
_cell.length_b   1.000
_cell.length_c   1.000
_cell.angle_alpha   90.00
_cell.angle_beta   90.00
_cell.angle_gamma   90.00
#
_symmetry.space_group_name_H-M   'P 1'
#
loop_
_entity.id
_entity.type
_entity.pdbx_description
1 polymer ?
#
loop_
_entity_poly.entity_id
_entity_poly.type
_entity_poly.pdbx_seq_one_letter_code
_entity_poly.pdbx_strand_id
1 'polypeptide(L)'
;MGRKQRNNRNRTPITQLRPDGSTIKKIPSSLKPSRTRKLIRRFHTLLKYKSEIFNHLSHNNPYQINETNYLEYLKTKPDLLKSYNDSKAKIIKTFNVKRSTLRDDGIKNIQTMTTLSTKQISQLVGEIDGEIEKRGGLKVYQAASIKGQDSKRGGDTSKKMAAWIKNDKIWSFDMQNRKPTALEIGSLSSKNCISTCKIFGDVTRIDLNSQEPGKIEKQDFLIEQYQQVIVTDLI
;
A
#
# COMPACT_ATOMS: atom_id res chain seq x y z
N MET A 1 43.72 -13.08 -30.33
CA MET A 1 42.25 -12.83 -30.32
C MET A 1 41.56 -13.93 -29.53
N GLY A 2 40.99 -13.65 -28.36
CA GLY A 2 40.30 -14.66 -27.55
C GLY A 2 39.00 -14.12 -26.98
N ARG A 3 37.85 -14.54 -27.54
CA ARG A 3 36.51 -14.17 -27.03
C ARG A 3 36.16 -15.07 -25.83
N LYS A 4 36.04 -14.47 -24.63
CA LYS A 4 35.48 -15.15 -23.44
C LYS A 4 33.99 -15.44 -23.66
N GLN A 5 33.62 -16.71 -23.67
CA GLN A 5 32.23 -17.16 -23.58
C GLN A 5 31.65 -16.80 -22.20
N ARG A 6 30.51 -16.09 -22.19
CA ARG A 6 29.73 -15.83 -20.98
C ARG A 6 28.76 -16.99 -20.75
N ASN A 7 29.04 -17.77 -19.70
CA ASN A 7 28.13 -18.81 -19.21
C ASN A 7 26.83 -18.16 -18.68
N ASN A 8 25.75 -18.27 -19.45
CA ASN A 8 24.42 -17.85 -19.06
C ASN A 8 23.75 -18.98 -18.25
N ARG A 9 23.92 -18.96 -16.92
CA ARG A 9 23.18 -19.86 -16.02
C ARG A 9 21.73 -19.39 -15.97
N ASN A 10 20.88 -19.98 -16.81
CA ASN A 10 19.43 -19.86 -16.73
C ASN A 10 18.97 -20.37 -15.35
N ARG A 11 18.67 -19.44 -14.43
CA ARG A 11 17.96 -19.78 -13.19
C ARG A 11 16.49 -20.00 -13.57
N THR A 12 16.03 -21.24 -13.48
CA THR A 12 14.61 -21.57 -13.56
C THR A 12 13.86 -20.84 -12.43
N PRO A 13 12.79 -20.10 -12.75
CA PRO A 13 12.02 -19.40 -11.72
C PRO A 13 11.15 -20.41 -10.96
N ILE A 14 11.33 -20.46 -9.63
CA ILE A 14 10.47 -21.20 -8.71
C ILE A 14 9.07 -20.58 -8.82
N THR A 15 8.10 -21.39 -9.26
CA THR A 15 6.70 -21.00 -9.39
C THR A 15 6.02 -21.25 -8.05
N GLN A 16 5.64 -20.18 -7.33
CA GLN A 16 4.79 -20.32 -6.14
C GLN A 16 3.33 -20.46 -6.58
N LEU A 17 2.74 -21.61 -6.29
CA LEU A 17 1.31 -21.87 -6.36
C LEU A 17 0.62 -21.30 -5.12
N ARG A 18 -0.61 -20.83 -5.27
CA ARG A 18 -1.49 -20.52 -4.14
C ARG A 18 -2.08 -21.82 -3.56
N PRO A 19 -2.54 -21.82 -2.30
CA PRO A 19 -3.32 -22.92 -1.73
C PRO A 19 -4.60 -23.25 -2.53
N ASP A 20 -5.13 -22.28 -3.28
CA ASP A 20 -6.34 -22.40 -4.10
C ASP A 20 -6.09 -22.87 -5.56
N GLY A 21 -4.83 -23.21 -5.91
CA GLY A 21 -4.47 -23.69 -7.25
C GLY A 21 -4.49 -22.64 -8.37
N SER A 22 -4.79 -21.37 -8.09
CA SER A 22 -4.84 -20.33 -9.12
C SER A 22 -3.45 -19.77 -9.48
N THR A 23 -3.20 -19.56 -10.78
CA THR A 23 -1.94 -19.01 -11.28
C THR A 23 -1.87 -17.49 -11.08
N ILE A 24 -0.75 -16.99 -10.54
CA ILE A 24 -0.50 -15.54 -10.46
C ILE A 24 -0.33 -15.02 -11.90
N LYS A 25 -1.25 -14.15 -12.36
CA LYS A 25 -1.04 -13.37 -13.60
C LYS A 25 0.31 -12.64 -13.49
N LYS A 26 1.29 -13.10 -14.28
CA LYS A 26 2.67 -12.58 -14.32
C LYS A 26 2.68 -11.06 -14.45
N ILE A 27 3.31 -10.40 -13.49
CA ILE A 27 3.75 -9.02 -13.66
C ILE A 27 4.91 -9.06 -14.67
N PRO A 28 4.93 -8.19 -15.70
CA PRO A 28 6.07 -8.13 -16.59
C PRO A 28 7.33 -7.86 -15.75
N SER A 29 8.29 -8.79 -15.84
CA SER A 29 9.56 -8.79 -15.11
C SER A 29 10.39 -7.50 -15.34
N SER A 30 10.02 -6.68 -16.32
CA SER A 30 10.78 -5.55 -16.87
C SER A 30 10.36 -4.14 -16.40
N LEU A 31 9.50 -3.97 -15.38
CA LEU A 31 9.22 -2.62 -14.87
C LEU A 31 10.50 -1.98 -14.27
N LYS A 32 10.98 -0.91 -14.93
CA LYS A 32 12.14 -0.11 -14.48
C LYS A 32 11.87 0.47 -13.09
N PRO A 33 12.89 0.60 -12.20
CA PRO A 33 12.71 1.12 -10.84
C PRO A 33 12.01 2.49 -10.78
N SER A 34 12.37 3.42 -11.67
CA SER A 34 11.72 4.73 -11.77
C SER A 34 10.22 4.63 -12.07
N ARG A 35 9.81 3.74 -12.99
CA ARG A 35 8.38 3.51 -13.29
C ARG A 35 7.65 2.86 -12.12
N THR A 36 8.31 1.96 -11.40
CA THR A 36 7.75 1.31 -10.19
C THR A 36 7.48 2.35 -9.10
N ARG A 37 8.45 3.22 -8.80
CA ARG A 37 8.27 4.30 -7.82
C ARG A 37 7.18 5.30 -8.21
N LYS A 38 7.12 5.67 -9.49
CA LYS A 38 6.06 6.54 -10.03
C LYS A 38 4.67 5.93 -9.84
N LEU A 39 4.55 4.62 -10.09
CA LEU A 39 3.32 3.87 -9.86
C LEU A 39 2.94 3.87 -8.38
N ILE A 40 3.85 3.49 -7.48
CA ILE A 40 3.64 3.49 -6.02
C ILE A 40 3.16 4.86 -5.54
N ARG A 41 3.86 5.94 -5.92
CA ARG A 41 3.49 7.31 -5.52
C ARG A 41 2.09 7.67 -5.98
N ARG A 42 1.75 7.39 -7.23
CA ARG A 42 0.41 7.71 -7.74
C ARG A 42 -0.69 6.95 -6.99
N PHE A 43 -0.48 5.67 -6.68
CA PHE A 43 -1.43 4.92 -5.85
C PHE A 43 -1.59 5.53 -4.45
N HIS A 44 -0.49 5.92 -3.78
CA HIS A 44 -0.57 6.60 -2.48
C HIS A 44 -1.38 7.90 -2.58
N THR A 45 -1.10 8.71 -3.59
CA THR A 45 -1.83 9.95 -3.85
C THR A 45 -3.33 9.69 -4.03
N LEU A 46 -3.71 8.74 -4.90
CA LEU A 46 -5.11 8.39 -5.15
C LEU A 46 -5.82 7.87 -3.90
N LEU A 47 -5.18 6.99 -3.12
CA LEU A 47 -5.74 6.45 -1.89
C LEU A 47 -5.90 7.55 -0.84
N LYS A 48 -4.87 8.38 -0.62
CA LYS A 48 -4.95 9.51 0.31
C LYS A 48 -6.13 10.43 -0.02
N TYR A 49 -6.30 10.79 -1.29
CA TYR A 49 -7.41 11.64 -1.69
C TYR A 49 -8.77 10.96 -1.50
N LYS A 50 -8.87 9.66 -1.74
CA LYS A 50 -10.07 8.89 -1.45
C LYS A 50 -10.40 8.92 0.05
N SER A 51 -9.41 8.75 0.93
CA SER A 51 -9.60 8.87 2.38
C SER A 51 -10.05 10.28 2.78
N GLU A 52 -9.46 11.33 2.20
CA GLU A 52 -9.86 12.72 2.46
C GLU A 52 -11.30 13.00 2.01
N ILE A 53 -11.72 12.51 0.84
CA ILE A 53 -13.12 12.60 0.37
C ILE A 53 -14.06 11.99 1.40
N PHE A 54 -13.74 10.81 1.93
CA PHE A 54 -14.60 10.12 2.88
C PHE A 54 -14.62 10.79 4.25
N ASN A 55 -13.49 11.32 4.72
CA ASN A 55 -13.47 12.12 5.94
C ASN A 55 -14.42 13.33 5.80
N HIS A 56 -14.44 14.02 4.66
CA HIS A 56 -15.38 15.12 4.45
C HIS A 56 -16.85 14.67 4.38
N LEU A 57 -17.12 13.48 3.83
CA LEU A 57 -18.47 12.91 3.81
C LEU A 57 -18.94 12.48 5.19
N SER A 58 -18.10 11.81 5.99
CA SER A 58 -18.49 11.25 7.29
C SER A 58 -18.87 12.33 8.30
N HIS A 59 -18.20 13.49 8.27
CA HIS A 59 -18.52 14.60 9.17
C HIS A 59 -19.88 15.26 8.88
N ASN A 60 -20.41 15.10 7.66
CA ASN A 60 -21.66 15.73 7.21
C ASN A 60 -22.77 14.73 6.86
N ASN A 61 -22.57 13.44 7.16
CA ASN A 61 -23.50 12.38 6.77
C ASN A 61 -23.71 11.37 7.91
N PRO A 62 -24.97 11.10 8.31
CA PRO A 62 -25.27 10.17 9.40
C PRO A 62 -24.82 8.73 9.14
N TYR A 63 -24.57 8.35 7.88
CA TYR A 63 -24.16 6.99 7.50
C TYR A 63 -22.66 6.71 7.64
N GLN A 64 -21.83 7.69 8.04
CA GLN A 64 -20.37 7.52 8.23
C GLN A 64 -19.69 6.79 7.07
N ILE A 65 -19.84 7.35 5.86
CA ILE A 65 -19.33 6.74 4.63
C ILE A 65 -17.80 6.70 4.65
N ASN A 66 -17.22 5.54 4.32
CA ASN A 66 -15.78 5.29 4.32
C ASN A 66 -15.36 4.34 3.19
N GLU A 67 -14.07 3.98 3.15
CA GLU A 67 -13.50 3.14 2.09
C GLU A 67 -14.10 1.72 2.00
N THR A 68 -14.68 1.21 3.08
CA THR A 68 -15.21 -0.17 3.11
C THR A 68 -16.71 -0.24 2.82
N ASN A 69 -17.47 0.81 3.14
CA ASN A 69 -18.94 0.80 3.01
C ASN A 69 -19.50 1.67 1.87
N TYR A 70 -18.68 2.51 1.21
CA TYR A 70 -19.20 3.48 0.24
C TYR A 70 -19.96 2.85 -0.93
N LEU A 71 -19.55 1.66 -1.40
CA LEU A 71 -20.27 0.98 -2.48
C LEU A 71 -21.67 0.55 -2.05
N GLU A 72 -21.82 0.05 -0.82
CA GLU A 72 -23.14 -0.29 -0.28
C GLU A 72 -24.01 0.95 -0.11
N TYR A 73 -23.44 2.05 0.40
CA TYR A 73 -24.14 3.33 0.46
C TYR A 73 -24.61 3.79 -0.95
N LEU A 74 -23.73 3.74 -1.96
CA LEU A 74 -24.08 4.15 -3.32
C LEU A 74 -25.22 3.31 -3.91
N LYS A 75 -25.27 1.99 -3.64
CA LYS A 75 -26.38 1.13 -4.07
C LYS A 75 -27.75 1.59 -3.56
N THR A 76 -27.80 2.23 -2.39
CA THR A 76 -29.06 2.78 -1.85
C THR A 76 -29.53 4.06 -2.58
N LYS A 77 -28.70 4.65 -3.44
CA LYS A 77 -28.95 5.92 -4.15
C LYS A 77 -28.66 5.76 -5.64
N PRO A 78 -29.64 5.34 -6.47
CA PRO A 78 -29.43 5.02 -7.89
C PRO A 78 -28.75 6.13 -8.70
N ASP A 79 -29.12 7.40 -8.48
CA ASP A 79 -28.52 8.54 -9.19
C ASP A 79 -27.04 8.72 -8.88
N LEU A 80 -26.64 8.47 -7.62
CA LEU A 80 -25.26 8.55 -7.18
C LEU A 80 -24.46 7.38 -7.73
N LEU A 81 -25.02 6.16 -7.68
CA LEU A 81 -24.40 4.96 -8.25
C LEU A 81 -24.18 5.11 -9.75
N LYS A 82 -25.17 5.64 -10.48
CA LYS A 82 -25.04 5.92 -11.90
C LYS A 82 -23.91 6.92 -12.17
N SER A 83 -23.86 8.00 -11.40
CA SER A 83 -22.80 9.02 -11.52
C SER A 83 -21.40 8.45 -11.26
N TYR A 84 -21.25 7.58 -10.26
CA TYR A 84 -20.01 6.85 -9.97
C TYR A 84 -19.60 5.95 -11.13
N ASN A 85 -20.53 5.10 -11.61
CA ASN A 85 -20.25 4.13 -12.67
C ASN A 85 -19.90 4.81 -14.00
N ASP A 86 -20.63 5.87 -14.37
CA ASP A 86 -20.40 6.63 -15.60
C ASP A 86 -19.00 7.28 -15.58
N SER A 87 -18.63 7.93 -14.47
CA SER A 87 -17.30 8.52 -14.29
C SER A 87 -16.19 7.47 -14.29
N LYS A 88 -16.39 6.33 -13.62
CA LYS A 88 -15.44 5.22 -13.60
C LYS A 88 -15.20 4.65 -15.01
N ALA A 89 -16.28 4.35 -15.73
CA ALA A 89 -16.22 3.83 -17.09
C ALA A 89 -15.55 4.82 -18.04
N LYS A 90 -15.85 6.12 -17.91
CA LYS A 90 -15.21 7.19 -18.67
C LYS A 90 -13.68 7.19 -18.47
N ILE A 91 -13.20 7.13 -17.23
CA ILE A 91 -11.76 7.06 -16.95
C ILE A 91 -11.16 5.78 -17.53
N ILE A 92 -11.77 4.62 -17.32
CA ILE A 92 -11.25 3.35 -17.86
C ILE A 92 -11.12 3.41 -19.39
N LYS A 93 -12.06 4.04 -20.09
CA LYS A 93 -12.05 4.18 -21.55
C LYS A 93 -11.03 5.22 -22.05
N THR A 94 -10.98 6.39 -21.42
CA THR A 94 -10.23 7.55 -21.92
C THR A 94 -8.81 7.66 -21.36
N PHE A 95 -8.54 7.09 -20.20
CA PHE A 95 -7.28 7.27 -19.50
C PHE A 95 -6.13 6.53 -20.18
N ASN A 96 -5.18 7.30 -20.69
CA ASN A 96 -3.96 6.77 -21.29
C ASN A 96 -2.80 6.84 -20.29
N VAL A 97 -2.51 5.70 -19.66
CA VAL A 97 -1.44 5.51 -18.67
C VAL A 97 -0.05 5.94 -19.19
N LYS A 98 0.19 5.91 -20.51
CA LYS A 98 1.48 6.30 -21.12
C LYS A 98 1.57 7.82 -21.38
N ARG A 99 0.44 8.47 -21.67
CA ARG A 99 0.37 9.90 -22.04
C ARG A 99 0.12 10.80 -20.83
N SER A 100 -0.43 10.27 -19.73
CA SER A 100 -0.36 10.95 -18.43
C SER A 100 1.10 10.96 -17.98
N THR A 101 1.87 11.95 -18.45
CA THR A 101 2.93 12.50 -17.59
C THR A 101 2.30 12.84 -16.25
N LEU A 102 3.11 12.76 -15.20
CA LEU A 102 2.76 12.93 -13.79
C LEU A 102 2.29 14.36 -13.52
N ARG A 103 1.19 14.75 -14.13
CA ARG A 103 0.53 16.01 -13.91
C ARG A 103 -0.37 15.80 -12.71
N ASP A 104 0.08 16.32 -11.59
CA ASP A 104 -0.66 16.54 -10.34
C ASP A 104 -1.88 17.45 -10.54
N ASP A 105 -2.07 17.97 -11.76
CA ASP A 105 -3.01 18.98 -12.22
C ASP A 105 -4.51 18.64 -12.01
N GLY A 106 -4.83 17.47 -11.46
CA GLY A 106 -6.20 16.94 -11.44
C GLY A 106 -6.88 16.87 -10.08
N ILE A 107 -6.23 17.22 -8.97
CA ILE A 107 -6.86 17.12 -7.64
C ILE A 107 -6.77 18.47 -6.97
N LYS A 108 -7.84 19.24 -7.17
CA LYS A 108 -8.05 20.58 -6.61
C LYS A 108 -7.86 20.55 -5.10
N ASN A 109 -7.29 21.63 -4.56
CA ASN A 109 -7.02 21.86 -3.14
C ASN A 109 -8.13 21.33 -2.22
N ILE A 110 -7.75 20.78 -1.06
CA ILE A 110 -8.65 20.28 -0.02
C ILE A 110 -9.70 21.33 0.39
N GLN A 111 -9.37 22.62 0.36
CA GLN A 111 -10.35 23.71 0.57
C GLN A 111 -11.55 23.68 -0.39
N THR A 112 -11.39 23.18 -1.61
CA THR A 112 -12.48 23.05 -2.59
C THR A 112 -13.37 21.84 -2.34
N MET A 113 -13.00 20.93 -1.43
CA MET A 113 -13.75 19.68 -1.17
C MET A 113 -14.94 19.90 -0.24
N THR A 114 -14.90 20.92 0.62
CA THR A 114 -16.00 21.24 1.57
C THR A 114 -17.27 21.78 0.89
N THR A 115 -17.21 22.15 -0.39
CA THR A 115 -18.34 22.70 -1.16
C THR A 115 -18.89 21.73 -2.22
N LEU A 116 -18.38 20.50 -2.29
CA LEU A 116 -18.79 19.54 -3.31
C LEU A 116 -20.12 18.86 -2.94
N SER A 117 -21.04 18.81 -3.89
CA SER A 117 -22.25 18.01 -3.76
C SER A 117 -21.93 16.51 -3.67
N THR A 118 -22.82 15.73 -3.04
CA THR A 118 -22.69 14.26 -2.95
C THR A 118 -22.55 13.60 -4.33
N LYS A 119 -23.17 14.17 -5.37
CA LYS A 119 -23.03 13.71 -6.76
C LYS A 119 -21.61 13.92 -7.29
N GLN A 120 -21.02 15.09 -7.10
CA GLN A 120 -19.63 15.37 -7.51
C GLN A 120 -18.64 14.47 -6.76
N ILE A 121 -18.89 14.24 -5.48
CA ILE A 121 -18.09 13.31 -4.69
C ILE A 121 -18.17 11.88 -5.26
N SER A 122 -19.38 11.39 -5.55
CA SER A 122 -19.59 10.09 -6.19
C SER A 122 -18.82 9.96 -7.52
N GLN A 123 -18.82 11.02 -8.33
CA GLN A 123 -18.07 11.09 -9.57
C GLN A 123 -16.56 11.01 -9.32
N LEU A 124 -16.01 11.79 -8.37
CA LEU A 124 -14.59 11.78 -8.04
C LEU A 124 -14.11 10.40 -7.54
N VAL A 125 -14.89 9.74 -6.69
CA VAL A 125 -14.58 8.38 -6.23
C VAL A 125 -14.57 7.41 -7.42
N GLY A 126 -15.53 7.56 -8.35
CA GLY A 126 -15.56 6.79 -9.59
C GLY A 126 -14.33 7.02 -10.48
N GLU A 127 -13.88 8.26 -10.60
CA GLU A 127 -12.67 8.61 -11.35
C GLU A 127 -11.41 7.99 -10.74
N ILE A 128 -11.26 8.08 -9.41
CA ILE A 128 -10.14 7.49 -8.66
C ILE A 128 -10.13 5.96 -8.84
N ASP A 129 -11.26 5.30 -8.64
CA ASP A 129 -11.37 3.85 -8.78
C ASP A 129 -11.11 3.40 -10.22
N GLY A 130 -11.57 4.17 -11.20
CA GLY A 130 -11.30 3.93 -12.62
C GLY A 130 -9.81 4.05 -12.95
N GLU A 131 -9.10 5.03 -12.38
CA GLU A 131 -7.66 5.16 -12.57
C GLU A 131 -6.89 4.01 -11.90
N ILE A 132 -7.25 3.65 -10.65
CA ILE A 132 -6.70 2.50 -9.93
C ILE A 132 -6.84 1.23 -10.78
N GLU A 133 -8.04 0.96 -11.30
CA GLU A 133 -8.33 -0.19 -12.14
C GLU A 133 -7.51 -0.18 -13.43
N LYS A 134 -7.45 0.98 -14.12
CA LYS A 134 -6.66 1.13 -15.36
C LYS A 134 -5.17 0.92 -15.17
N ARG A 135 -4.66 1.19 -13.96
CA ARG A 135 -3.27 0.93 -13.56
C ARG A 135 -3.02 -0.52 -13.13
N GLY A 136 -4.02 -1.40 -13.20
CA GLY A 136 -3.93 -2.81 -12.85
C GLY A 136 -4.42 -3.16 -11.45
N GLY A 137 -5.06 -2.20 -10.76
CA GLY A 137 -5.66 -2.39 -9.45
C GLY A 137 -4.67 -2.57 -8.31
N LEU A 138 -5.21 -2.83 -7.12
CA LEU A 138 -4.45 -2.92 -5.87
C LEU A 138 -3.40 -4.04 -5.89
N LYS A 139 -3.64 -5.14 -6.62
CA LYS A 139 -2.67 -6.24 -6.78
C LYS A 139 -1.38 -5.78 -7.45
N VAL A 140 -1.49 -4.96 -8.50
CA VAL A 140 -0.31 -4.41 -9.20
C VAL A 140 0.43 -3.42 -8.29
N TYR A 141 -0.30 -2.63 -7.51
CA TYR A 141 0.28 -1.76 -6.50
C TYR A 141 1.06 -2.53 -5.43
N GLN A 142 0.46 -3.54 -4.81
CA GLN A 142 1.10 -4.38 -3.79
C GLN A 142 2.40 -4.99 -4.33
N ALA A 143 2.37 -5.57 -5.52
CA ALA A 143 3.56 -6.19 -6.08
C ALA A 143 4.62 -5.17 -6.51
N ALA A 144 4.21 -3.98 -6.96
CA ALA A 144 5.13 -2.88 -7.19
C ALA A 144 5.80 -2.43 -5.88
N SER A 145 5.06 -2.38 -4.78
CA SER A 145 5.56 -2.04 -3.44
C SER A 145 6.61 -3.03 -2.97
N ILE A 146 6.32 -4.34 -3.03
CA ILE A 146 7.27 -5.42 -2.70
C ILE A 146 8.55 -5.28 -3.54
N LYS A 147 8.41 -5.06 -4.86
CA LYS A 147 9.56 -4.87 -5.76
C LYS A 147 10.33 -3.58 -5.51
N GLY A 148 9.68 -2.56 -4.94
CA GLY A 148 10.28 -1.27 -4.58
C GLY A 148 11.25 -1.39 -3.41
N GLN A 149 11.01 -2.32 -2.49
CA GLN A 149 11.87 -2.58 -1.33
C GLN A 149 13.14 -3.40 -1.65
N ASP A 150 13.27 -3.94 -2.87
CA ASP A 150 14.49 -4.63 -3.30
C ASP A 150 15.73 -3.75 -3.06
N SER A 151 16.78 -4.37 -2.52
CA SER A 151 18.03 -3.69 -2.12
C SER A 151 18.74 -2.98 -3.28
N LYS A 152 18.49 -3.38 -4.53
CA LYS A 152 19.00 -2.72 -5.74
C LYS A 152 18.12 -1.57 -6.24
N ARG A 153 16.96 -1.32 -5.61
CA ARG A 153 15.89 -0.44 -6.15
C ARG A 153 15.34 0.63 -5.20
N GLY A 154 15.81 0.65 -3.96
CA GLY A 154 15.39 1.63 -2.94
C GLY A 154 15.70 1.11 -1.55
N GLY A 155 15.63 -0.21 -1.37
CA GLY A 155 15.90 -0.87 -0.10
C GLY A 155 14.85 -0.54 0.96
N ASP A 156 15.00 -1.22 2.08
CA ASP A 156 14.25 -0.97 3.30
C ASP A 156 14.70 0.34 3.98
N THR A 157 13.73 1.22 4.26
CA THR A 157 13.93 2.53 4.90
C THR A 157 14.43 2.44 6.34
N SER A 158 14.21 1.31 7.02
CA SER A 158 14.72 1.09 8.37
C SER A 158 16.26 1.10 8.43
N LYS A 159 16.96 0.99 7.30
CA LYS A 159 18.42 1.24 7.21
C LYS A 159 18.80 2.66 7.63
N LYS A 160 18.02 3.66 7.22
CA LYS A 160 18.27 5.06 7.60
C LYS A 160 17.97 5.26 9.08
N MET A 161 16.86 4.72 9.55
CA MET A 161 16.51 4.73 10.98
C MET A 161 17.61 4.08 11.82
N ALA A 162 18.09 2.89 11.45
CA ALA A 162 19.16 2.21 12.15
C ALA A 162 20.48 3.00 12.14
N ALA A 163 20.79 3.69 11.04
CA ALA A 163 21.94 4.59 10.98
C ALA A 163 21.78 5.81 11.90
N TRP A 164 20.59 6.42 11.94
CA TRP A 164 20.31 7.54 12.85
C TRP A 164 20.40 7.12 14.31
N ILE A 165 19.78 6.01 14.70
CA ILE A 165 19.85 5.49 16.07
C ILE A 165 21.32 5.29 16.48
N LYS A 166 22.13 4.64 15.63
CA LYS A 166 23.54 4.36 15.92
C LYS A 166 24.45 5.59 15.94
N ASN A 167 24.17 6.58 15.10
CA ASN A 167 25.04 7.75 14.94
C ASN A 167 24.65 8.90 15.88
N ASP A 168 23.39 9.00 16.28
CA ASP A 168 22.96 9.98 17.27
C ASP A 168 23.28 9.47 18.69
N LYS A 169 23.40 10.38 19.66
CA LYS A 169 23.59 10.05 21.09
C LYS A 169 22.42 9.25 21.71
N ILE A 170 21.45 8.85 20.89
CA ILE A 170 20.30 8.01 21.24
C ILE A 170 20.79 6.59 21.60
N TRP A 171 21.77 6.03 20.87
CA TRP A 171 22.29 4.69 21.16
C TRP A 171 23.32 4.69 22.32
N SER A 172 22.81 4.95 23.52
CA SER A 172 23.60 4.93 24.76
C SER A 172 23.98 3.51 25.20
N PHE A 173 24.94 3.41 26.11
CA PHE A 173 25.33 2.14 26.75
C PHE A 173 24.14 1.49 27.48
N ASP A 174 23.27 2.30 28.09
CA ASP A 174 22.06 1.82 28.76
C ASP A 174 21.05 1.20 27.78
N MET A 175 20.84 1.80 26.60
CA MET A 175 20.00 1.19 25.57
C MET A 175 20.55 -0.14 25.05
N GLN A 176 21.88 -0.26 24.93
CA GLN A 176 22.53 -1.51 24.53
C GLN A 176 22.27 -2.62 25.55
N ASN A 177 22.31 -2.30 26.84
CA ASN A 177 22.06 -3.28 27.91
C ASN A 177 20.58 -3.68 28.00
N ARG A 178 19.65 -2.74 27.76
CA ARG A 178 18.20 -2.99 27.84
C ARG A 178 17.65 -3.83 26.69
N LYS A 179 18.36 -3.92 25.55
CA LYS A 179 17.93 -4.69 24.36
C LYS A 179 16.48 -4.40 23.97
N PRO A 180 16.15 -3.17 23.54
CA PRO A 180 14.78 -2.78 23.25
C PRO A 180 14.11 -3.70 22.23
N THR A 181 12.80 -3.85 22.29
CA THR A 181 12.03 -4.60 21.29
C THR A 181 11.46 -3.66 20.22
N ALA A 182 11.06 -4.22 19.08
CA ALA A 182 10.38 -3.48 18.03
C ALA A 182 9.19 -4.24 17.46
N LEU A 183 8.15 -3.50 17.08
CA LEU A 183 7.04 -3.99 16.27
C LEU A 183 7.14 -3.40 14.86
N GLU A 184 7.30 -4.24 13.85
CA GLU A 184 7.28 -3.85 12.45
C GLU A 184 5.88 -4.11 11.86
N ILE A 185 5.12 -3.04 11.66
CA ILE A 185 3.81 -3.07 11.00
C ILE A 185 3.99 -2.98 9.48
N GLY A 186 3.37 -3.88 8.73
CA GLY A 186 3.51 -3.94 7.28
C GLY A 186 4.84 -4.54 6.84
N SER A 187 5.36 -5.51 7.60
CA SER A 187 6.63 -6.17 7.29
C SER A 187 6.50 -6.99 6.00
N LEU A 188 7.26 -6.62 4.97
CA LEU A 188 7.28 -7.38 3.71
C LEU A 188 8.36 -8.46 3.67
N SER A 189 9.32 -8.45 4.61
CA SER A 189 10.34 -9.49 4.72
C SER A 189 10.96 -9.57 6.11
N SER A 190 11.18 -10.80 6.60
CA SER A 190 11.92 -11.05 7.84
C SER A 190 13.38 -10.59 7.80
N LYS A 191 13.89 -10.23 6.62
CA LYS A 191 15.28 -9.79 6.39
C LYS A 191 15.43 -8.27 6.32
N ASN A 192 14.40 -7.52 6.67
CA ASN A 192 14.48 -6.07 6.80
C ASN A 192 15.58 -5.66 7.81
N CYS A 193 16.16 -4.48 7.63
CA CYS A 193 17.24 -3.95 8.45
C CYS A 193 16.79 -3.81 9.90
N ILE A 194 15.55 -3.42 10.19
CA ILE A 194 15.01 -3.40 11.57
C ILE A 194 15.20 -4.76 12.27
N SER A 195 15.01 -5.85 11.52
CA SER A 195 15.14 -7.23 11.99
C SER A 195 16.57 -7.74 12.12
N THR A 196 17.53 -7.08 11.48
CA THR A 196 18.91 -7.60 11.31
C THR A 196 19.98 -6.62 11.79
N CYS A 197 19.61 -5.39 12.16
CA CYS A 197 20.52 -4.32 12.55
C CYS A 197 21.18 -4.51 13.92
N LYS A 198 20.71 -5.49 14.70
CA LYS A 198 21.15 -5.84 16.07
C LYS A 198 20.96 -4.70 17.10
N ILE A 199 20.09 -3.74 16.79
CA ILE A 199 19.66 -2.70 17.73
C ILE A 199 18.61 -3.28 18.66
N PHE A 200 17.68 -4.06 18.12
CA PHE A 200 16.57 -4.62 18.88
C PHE A 200 16.87 -6.04 19.35
N GLY A 201 16.49 -6.36 20.58
CA GLY A 201 16.61 -7.70 21.16
C GLY A 201 15.62 -8.68 20.54
N ASP A 202 14.39 -8.22 20.33
CA ASP A 202 13.35 -8.93 19.60
C ASP A 202 12.60 -8.00 18.64
N VAL A 203 12.12 -8.56 17.53
CA VAL A 203 11.35 -7.84 16.52
C VAL A 203 10.13 -8.67 16.13
N THR A 204 8.97 -8.26 16.62
CA THR A 204 7.66 -8.76 16.18
C THR A 204 7.34 -8.17 14.82
N ARG A 205 6.88 -9.00 13.89
CA ARG A 205 6.59 -8.59 12.50
C ARG A 205 5.16 -8.96 12.17
N ILE A 206 4.39 -7.96 11.79
CA ILE A 206 2.99 -8.17 11.40
C ILE A 206 2.74 -7.62 9.99
N ASP A 207 1.88 -8.28 9.23
CA ASP A 207 1.38 -7.80 7.94
C ASP A 207 -0.02 -8.35 7.65
N LEU A 208 -0.90 -7.53 7.06
CA LEU A 208 -2.27 -7.95 6.74
C LEU A 208 -2.31 -9.13 5.74
N ASN A 209 -1.31 -9.21 4.87
CA ASN A 209 -1.17 -10.25 3.84
C ASN A 209 0.26 -10.80 3.84
N SER A 210 0.69 -11.38 4.97
CA SER A 210 2.04 -11.94 5.15
C SER A 210 2.52 -12.77 3.94
N GLN A 211 3.68 -12.38 3.40
CA GLN A 211 4.35 -13.06 2.29
C GLN A 211 5.34 -14.14 2.77
N GLU A 212 5.66 -14.14 4.07
CA GLU A 212 6.52 -15.14 4.73
C GLU A 212 5.80 -15.73 5.96
N PRO A 213 4.75 -16.56 5.78
CA PRO A 213 4.04 -17.20 6.89
C PRO A 213 5.00 -17.95 7.82
N GLY A 214 4.78 -17.83 9.14
CA GLY A 214 5.65 -18.38 10.18
C GLY A 214 6.87 -17.50 10.53
N LYS A 215 7.15 -16.44 9.75
CA LYS A 215 8.17 -15.42 10.10
C LYS A 215 7.60 -14.02 10.26
N ILE A 216 6.49 -13.76 9.58
CA ILE A 216 5.70 -12.54 9.66
C ILE A 216 4.28 -12.98 9.97
N GLU A 217 3.77 -12.53 11.10
CA GLU A 217 2.43 -12.83 11.56
C GLU A 217 1.39 -12.13 10.67
N LYS A 218 0.34 -12.87 10.31
CA LYS A 218 -0.76 -12.30 9.54
C LYS A 218 -1.76 -11.70 10.50
N GLN A 219 -1.85 -10.37 10.52
CA GLN A 219 -2.65 -9.65 11.51
C GLN A 219 -3.28 -8.40 10.91
N ASP A 220 -4.52 -8.11 11.30
CA ASP A 220 -5.16 -6.83 11.00
C ASP A 220 -5.03 -5.92 12.22
N PHE A 221 -4.04 -5.02 12.17
CA PHE A 221 -3.71 -4.15 13.30
C PHE A 221 -4.87 -3.20 13.69
N LEU A 222 -5.80 -2.89 12.78
CA LEU A 222 -6.90 -1.94 13.03
C LEU A 222 -8.10 -2.58 13.75
N ILE A 223 -8.26 -3.90 13.68
CA ILE A 223 -9.41 -4.59 14.27
C ILE A 223 -9.13 -5.00 15.73
N GLU A 224 -7.86 -5.15 16.10
CA GLU A 224 -7.48 -5.59 17.46
C GLU A 224 -7.79 -4.59 18.57
N GLN A 225 -7.97 -3.31 18.26
CA GLN A 225 -8.40 -2.32 19.27
C GLN A 225 -9.78 -2.63 19.85
N TYR A 226 -10.59 -3.46 19.18
CA TYR A 226 -11.93 -3.82 19.63
C TYR A 226 -11.99 -5.14 20.41
N GLN A 227 -10.90 -5.91 20.50
CA GLN A 227 -10.88 -7.18 21.25
C GLN A 227 -10.33 -7.06 22.67
N GLN A 228 -9.49 -6.06 22.97
CA GLN A 228 -9.02 -5.84 24.35
C GLN A 228 -10.07 -5.18 25.26
N VAL A 229 -11.05 -4.47 24.70
CA VAL A 229 -12.10 -3.79 25.50
C VAL A 229 -13.18 -4.77 25.97
N ILE A 230 -13.46 -5.84 25.24
CA ILE A 230 -14.55 -6.77 25.59
C ILE A 230 -14.15 -7.76 26.70
N VAL A 231 -12.85 -7.96 26.95
CA VAL A 231 -12.39 -8.92 27.97
C VAL A 231 -12.24 -8.30 29.37
N THR A 232 -12.17 -6.97 29.48
CA THR A 232 -12.02 -6.29 30.78
C THR A 232 -13.34 -5.96 31.50
N ASP A 233 -14.49 -6.11 30.84
CA ASP A 233 -15.82 -5.82 31.42
C ASP A 233 -16.57 -7.09 31.89
N LEU A 234 -15.87 -8.21 32.03
CA LEU A 234 -16.41 -9.48 32.55
C LEU A 234 -15.50 -10.06 33.65
N ILE A 235 -15.23 -9.27 34.70
CA ILE A 235 -14.87 -9.76 36.05
C ILE A 235 -15.55 -8.86 37.08
#